data_AF-A0A7S1BVE7-F1
#
_entry.id   AF-A0A7S1BVE7-F1
#
_cell.length_a   1.000
_cell.length_b   1.000
_cell.length_c   1.000
_cell.angle_alpha   90.00
_cell.angle_beta   90.00
_cell.angle_gamma   90.00
#
_symmetry.space_group_name_H-M   'P 1'
#
loop_
_entity.id
_entity.type
_entity.pdbx_description
1 polymer ?
#
loop_
_entity_poly.entity_id
_entity_poly.type
_entity_poly.pdbx_seq_one_letter_code
_entity_poly.pdbx_strand_id
1 'polypeptide(L)'
;MYRLPIPFSRGRNPVPGPSACDVHLTLRRFFMTKPPPPVSVSVSGSVPGRTIAVRAVRCSVFGYRTAAGASVGGNPLTVFRPSLATARDALRNRSVRSQLARSCAWESAVVVPDGSGGAPRVHFHLPTGEEVEMCAHAAMGAAAVEGGCGAARIVPFRVGSDEERSEHRATVVERNGDAEVALEFAFVPSAVETDRHRNLVAAHELLSLLRLPPSDV
;
A
#
# COMPACT_ATOMS: atom_id res chain seq x y z
N MET A 1 -14.26 16.46 -10.23
CA MET A 1 -13.75 15.42 -11.15
C MET A 1 -12.70 16.08 -12.04
N TYR A 2 -11.42 15.90 -11.75
CA TYR A 2 -10.33 16.48 -12.54
C TYR A 2 -9.64 15.38 -13.34
N ARG A 3 -9.70 15.46 -14.67
CA ARG A 3 -8.93 14.61 -15.59
C ARG A 3 -7.67 15.38 -15.99
N LEU A 4 -6.49 14.81 -15.74
CA LEU A 4 -5.23 15.27 -16.34
C LEU A 4 -4.93 14.43 -17.58
N PRO A 5 -4.43 15.04 -18.68
CA PRO A 5 -4.12 14.31 -19.91
C PRO A 5 -2.78 13.59 -19.78
N ILE A 6 -2.75 12.30 -20.14
CA ILE A 6 -1.53 11.53 -20.34
C ILE A 6 -1.11 11.69 -21.81
N PRO A 7 0.11 12.17 -22.13
CA PRO A 7 0.57 12.19 -23.50
C PRO A 7 1.05 10.78 -23.90
N PHE A 8 0.41 10.19 -24.91
CA PHE A 8 0.90 8.99 -25.60
C PHE A 8 1.88 9.38 -26.70
N SER A 9 3.14 8.94 -26.58
CA SER A 9 4.10 8.93 -27.69
C SER A 9 3.96 7.63 -28.49
N ARG A 10 3.71 7.76 -29.81
CA ARG A 10 3.66 6.65 -30.78
C ARG A 10 5.06 6.16 -31.14
N GLY A 11 5.28 4.84 -31.12
CA GLY A 11 6.47 4.20 -31.70
C GLY A 11 6.55 2.69 -31.51
N ARG A 12 6.05 1.94 -32.51
CA ARG A 12 6.25 0.52 -32.94
C ARG A 12 6.71 -0.58 -31.95
N ASN A 13 5.88 -1.63 -31.89
CA ASN A 13 6.01 -3.08 -31.55
C ASN A 13 7.20 -3.60 -30.71
N PRO A 14 6.89 -4.43 -29.69
CA PRO A 14 7.00 -5.89 -29.88
C PRO A 14 5.75 -6.68 -29.41
N VAL A 15 5.55 -7.86 -29.99
CA VAL A 15 4.65 -8.90 -29.45
C VAL A 15 5.46 -9.77 -28.48
N PRO A 16 5.04 -9.89 -27.22
CA PRO A 16 5.03 -11.22 -26.59
C PRO A 16 3.89 -11.43 -25.57
N GLY A 17 3.08 -12.49 -25.78
CA GLY A 17 2.27 -13.19 -24.77
C GLY A 17 1.17 -12.39 -24.04
N PRO A 18 0.25 -13.07 -23.31
CA PRO A 18 -0.67 -12.39 -22.40
C PRO A 18 0.14 -11.87 -21.21
N SER A 19 0.72 -10.69 -21.38
CA SER A 19 1.31 -9.90 -20.31
C SER A 19 0.24 -9.68 -19.25
N ALA A 20 0.55 -9.98 -17.99
CA ALA A 20 -0.17 -9.42 -16.86
C ALA A 20 -0.40 -7.92 -17.14
N CYS A 21 -1.62 -7.44 -16.97
CA CYS A 21 -1.92 -6.02 -17.08
C CYS A 21 -1.25 -5.31 -15.91
N ASP A 22 0.05 -5.03 -16.03
CA ASP A 22 0.78 -4.16 -15.13
C ASP A 22 0.23 -2.75 -15.31
N VAL A 23 -0.77 -2.39 -14.51
CA VAL A 23 -1.24 -1.01 -14.42
C VAL A 23 -0.19 -0.22 -13.65
N HIS A 24 0.83 0.27 -14.37
CA HIS A 24 1.83 1.20 -13.84
C HIS A 24 1.19 2.58 -13.61
N LEU A 25 0.49 2.75 -12.50
CA LEU A 25 0.12 4.06 -11.97
C LEU A 25 1.35 4.72 -11.35
N THR A 26 2.18 5.36 -12.18
CA THR A 26 3.30 6.15 -11.68
C THR A 26 2.79 7.49 -11.17
N LEU A 27 2.39 7.53 -9.90
CA LEU A 27 2.12 8.78 -9.20
C LEU A 27 3.48 9.45 -8.90
N ARG A 28 3.87 10.44 -9.72
CA ARG A 28 5.18 11.09 -9.64
C ARG A 28 5.15 12.31 -8.73
N ARG A 29 6.17 12.39 -7.86
CA ARG A 29 6.55 13.50 -6.98
C ARG A 29 5.58 13.79 -5.83
N PHE A 30 5.96 13.32 -4.66
CA PHE A 30 5.38 13.73 -3.39
C PHE A 30 6.48 14.03 -2.41
N PHE A 31 6.29 15.03 -1.55
CA PHE A 31 7.25 15.33 -0.50
C PHE A 31 6.64 14.91 0.83
N MET A 32 7.40 14.11 1.57
CA MET A 32 7.12 13.89 2.97
C MET A 32 7.88 14.90 3.81
N THR A 33 7.13 15.59 4.66
CA THR A 33 7.72 16.35 5.76
C THR A 33 8.39 15.37 6.73
N LYS A 34 9.54 15.73 7.31
CA LYS A 34 10.26 14.89 8.27
C LYS A 34 9.27 14.32 9.32
N PRO A 35 9.26 13.00 9.59
CA PRO A 35 8.34 12.45 10.58
C PRO A 35 8.57 13.13 11.95
N PRO A 36 7.52 13.51 12.69
CA PRO A 36 7.65 13.98 14.04
C PRO A 36 8.18 12.86 14.94
N PRO A 37 8.72 13.22 16.11
CA PRO A 37 9.22 12.24 17.07
C PRO A 37 8.15 11.19 17.38
N PRO A 38 8.56 9.94 17.62
CA PRO A 38 7.63 8.86 17.89
C PRO A 38 6.77 9.17 19.12
N VAL A 39 5.46 9.02 18.99
CA VAL A 39 4.53 9.12 20.12
C VAL A 39 4.25 7.71 20.63
N SER A 40 4.46 7.50 21.93
CA SER A 40 4.03 6.27 22.61
C SER A 40 2.55 6.41 22.98
N VAL A 41 1.72 5.55 22.40
CA VAL A 41 0.29 5.46 22.76
C VAL A 41 0.11 4.22 23.61
N SER A 42 -0.39 4.36 24.83
CA SER A 42 -0.83 3.23 25.65
C SER A 42 -2.27 2.90 25.31
N VAL A 43 -2.51 1.75 24.67
CA VAL A 43 -3.86 1.25 24.40
C VAL A 43 -4.20 0.16 25.40
N SER A 44 -5.28 0.37 26.16
CA SER A 44 -5.88 -0.62 27.05
C SER A 44 -6.68 -1.63 26.21
N GLY A 45 -5.99 -2.64 25.66
CA GLY A 45 -6.60 -3.74 24.92
C GLY A 45 -7.10 -4.88 25.83
N SER A 46 -7.93 -5.77 25.28
CA SER A 46 -8.75 -6.81 25.95
C SER A 46 -8.01 -7.88 26.77
N VAL A 47 -6.73 -7.72 27.08
CA VAL A 47 -6.04 -8.47 28.14
C VAL A 47 -5.87 -7.51 29.31
N PRO A 48 -6.72 -7.60 30.36
CA PRO A 48 -6.66 -6.68 31.50
C PRO A 48 -5.23 -6.51 32.01
N GLY A 49 -4.74 -5.27 32.04
CA GLY A 49 -3.45 -4.92 32.63
C GLY A 49 -2.22 -5.01 31.71
N ARG A 50 -2.35 -5.29 30.41
CA ARG A 50 -1.19 -5.24 29.49
C ARG A 50 -1.11 -3.95 28.69
N THR A 51 -0.10 -3.13 28.99
CA THR A 51 0.28 -1.97 28.17
C THR A 51 0.96 -2.45 26.89
N ILE A 52 0.36 -2.12 25.74
CA ILE A 52 0.96 -2.38 24.43
C ILE A 52 1.77 -1.15 24.04
N ALA A 53 3.07 -1.32 23.83
CA ALA A 53 3.94 -0.26 23.33
C ALA A 53 3.89 -0.25 21.79
N VAL A 54 3.33 0.82 21.22
CA VAL A 54 3.37 1.08 19.78
C VAL A 54 4.11 2.37 19.49
N ARG A 55 4.84 2.38 18.38
CA ARG A 55 5.47 3.59 17.83
C ARG A 55 4.50 4.22 16.85
N ALA A 56 4.00 5.41 17.15
CA ALA A 56 3.23 6.21 16.20
C ALA A 56 4.13 7.24 15.51
N VAL A 57 4.11 7.24 14.18
CA VAL A 57 4.81 8.20 13.33
C VAL A 57 3.78 8.98 12.56
N ARG A 58 3.71 10.30 12.74
CA ARG A 58 2.83 11.14 11.91
C ARG A 58 3.57 11.55 10.63
N CYS A 59 2.86 11.78 9.56
CA CYS A 59 3.45 12.35 8.36
C CYS A 59 2.38 13.10 7.57
N SER A 60 2.83 13.98 6.69
CA SER A 60 1.96 14.58 5.68
C SER A 60 2.39 14.06 4.32
N VAL A 61 1.44 13.52 3.58
CA VAL A 61 1.64 12.91 2.27
C VAL A 61 1.12 13.89 1.23
N PHE A 62 1.78 14.06 0.08
CA PHE A 62 1.40 15.07 -0.92
C PHE A 62 1.57 16.53 -0.45
N GLY A 63 2.38 16.75 0.58
CA GLY A 63 2.86 18.08 0.92
C GLY A 63 4.01 18.49 -0.01
N TYR A 64 4.48 19.72 0.17
CA TYR A 64 5.74 20.19 -0.41
C TYR A 64 6.48 21.07 0.59
N ARG A 65 7.79 21.23 0.39
CA ARG A 65 8.58 22.23 1.13
C ARG A 65 8.71 23.50 0.32
N THR A 66 8.54 24.62 1.00
CA THR A 66 8.92 25.93 0.47
C THR A 66 10.43 26.07 0.43
N ALA A 67 10.94 27.06 -0.31
CA ALA A 67 12.36 27.40 -0.32
C ALA A 67 12.92 27.72 1.09
N ALA A 68 12.06 28.18 2.01
CA ALA A 68 12.39 28.42 3.41
C ALA A 68 12.42 27.13 4.27
N GLY A 69 12.20 25.96 3.67
CA GLY A 69 12.18 24.67 4.35
C GLY A 69 10.89 24.38 5.13
N ALA A 70 9.91 25.31 5.13
CA ALA A 70 8.61 25.11 5.75
C ALA A 70 7.77 24.15 4.91
N SER A 71 7.17 23.18 5.59
CA SER A 71 6.22 22.24 5.00
C SER A 71 4.84 22.87 4.81
N VAL A 72 4.29 22.78 3.60
CA VAL A 72 2.97 23.31 3.26
C VAL A 72 2.08 22.21 2.69
N GLY A 73 0.86 22.11 3.22
CA GLY A 73 -0.19 21.22 2.73
C GLY A 73 0.04 19.72 2.99
N GLY A 74 -0.62 18.92 2.16
CA GLY A 74 -0.64 17.46 2.20
C GLY A 74 -1.77 16.86 3.04
N ASN A 75 -1.93 15.55 2.91
CA ASN A 75 -2.87 14.72 3.61
C ASN A 75 -2.19 14.10 4.84
N PRO A 76 -2.65 14.41 6.06
CA PRO A 76 -2.06 13.86 7.26
C PRO A 76 -2.30 12.36 7.37
N LEU A 77 -1.32 11.64 7.90
CA LEU A 77 -1.37 10.20 8.12
C LEU A 77 -0.67 9.85 9.44
N THR A 78 -1.23 8.92 10.20
CA THR A 78 -0.52 8.30 11.33
C THR A 78 -0.18 6.85 11.00
N VAL A 79 1.10 6.50 11.09
CA VAL A 79 1.60 5.14 10.90
C VAL A 79 1.94 4.53 12.25
N PHE A 80 1.30 3.43 12.60
CA PHE A 80 1.57 2.66 13.81
C PHE A 80 2.46 1.46 13.50
N ARG A 81 3.56 1.32 14.24
CA ARG A 81 4.49 0.18 14.18
C ARG A 81 4.63 -0.47 15.56
N PRO A 82 4.79 -1.80 15.65
CA PRO A 82 5.12 -2.44 16.92
C PRO A 82 6.52 -2.01 17.35
N SER A 83 6.67 -1.55 18.59
CA SER A 83 8.02 -1.25 19.14
C SER A 83 8.70 -2.50 19.71
N LEU A 84 7.93 -3.54 20.04
CA LEU A 84 8.39 -4.79 20.66
C LEU A 84 7.64 -5.99 20.06
N ALA A 85 8.17 -7.20 20.27
CA ALA A 85 7.55 -8.45 19.81
C ALA A 85 6.12 -8.63 20.35
N THR A 86 5.88 -8.30 21.63
CA THR A 86 4.55 -8.38 22.25
C THR A 86 3.51 -7.46 21.60
N ALA A 87 3.95 -6.33 21.05
CA ALA A 87 3.07 -5.43 20.30
C ALA A 87 2.70 -6.00 18.92
N ARG A 88 3.53 -6.86 18.34
CA ARG A 88 3.24 -7.53 17.06
C ARG A 88 1.95 -8.34 17.14
N ASP A 89 1.80 -9.14 18.19
CA ASP A 89 0.63 -10.00 18.37
C ASP A 89 -0.62 -9.18 18.66
N ALA A 90 -0.49 -8.12 19.46
CA ALA A 90 -1.60 -7.21 19.73
C ALA A 90 -2.10 -6.50 18.46
N LEU A 91 -1.20 -6.05 17.58
CA LEU A 91 -1.57 -5.39 16.33
C LEU A 91 -2.20 -6.35 15.30
N ARG A 92 -2.07 -7.67 15.46
CA ARG A 92 -2.84 -8.65 14.65
C ARG A 92 -4.33 -8.63 15.00
N ASN A 93 -4.70 -8.16 16.19
CA ASN A 93 -6.10 -8.03 16.60
C ASN A 93 -6.75 -6.80 15.96
N ARG A 94 -7.80 -7.03 15.15
CA ARG A 94 -8.57 -5.97 14.46
C ARG A 94 -9.15 -4.93 15.42
N SER A 95 -9.61 -5.35 16.60
CA SER A 95 -10.17 -4.44 17.60
C SER A 95 -9.13 -3.45 18.13
N VAL A 96 -7.90 -3.92 18.38
CA VAL A 96 -6.78 -3.05 18.80
C VAL A 96 -6.43 -2.05 17.70
N ARG A 97 -6.33 -2.51 16.44
CA ARG A 97 -6.08 -1.60 15.31
C ARG A 97 -7.17 -0.55 15.15
N SER A 98 -8.42 -0.96 15.27
CA SER A 98 -9.59 -0.07 15.21
C SER A 98 -9.58 0.97 16.34
N GLN A 99 -9.18 0.58 17.56
CA GLN A 99 -9.00 1.52 18.68
C GLN A 99 -7.86 2.52 18.43
N LEU A 100 -6.72 2.06 17.91
CA LEU A 100 -5.62 2.94 17.52
C LEU A 100 -6.06 3.95 16.46
N ALA A 101 -6.78 3.50 15.45
CA ALA A 101 -7.31 4.37 14.41
C ALA A 101 -8.28 5.43 14.96
N ARG A 102 -9.18 5.06 15.88
CA ARG A 102 -10.07 6.01 16.57
C ARG A 102 -9.36 7.05 17.43
N SER A 103 -8.09 6.82 17.80
CA SER A 103 -7.28 7.82 18.49
C SER A 103 -6.71 8.90 17.56
N CYS A 104 -6.88 8.75 16.24
CA CYS A 104 -6.40 9.69 15.23
C CYS A 104 -7.53 10.59 14.74
N ALA A 105 -7.19 11.83 14.37
CA ALA A 105 -8.12 12.76 13.73
C ALA A 105 -8.20 12.59 12.20
N TRP A 106 -7.37 11.73 11.61
CA TRP A 106 -7.23 11.48 10.17
C TRP A 106 -6.92 9.99 9.92
N GLU A 107 -6.74 9.57 8.67
CA GLU A 107 -6.50 8.16 8.37
C GLU A 107 -5.23 7.62 9.05
N SER A 108 -5.21 6.32 9.28
CA SER A 108 -4.04 5.66 9.85
C SER A 108 -3.68 4.40 9.10
N ALA A 109 -2.39 4.06 9.14
CA ALA A 109 -1.86 2.81 8.64
C ALA A 109 -1.25 2.04 9.82
N VAL A 110 -1.62 0.77 9.98
CA VAL A 110 -1.04 -0.11 10.99
C VAL A 110 -0.18 -1.15 10.30
N VAL A 111 1.11 -1.13 10.59
CA VAL A 111 2.08 -2.08 10.03
C VAL A 111 2.18 -3.30 10.95
N VAL A 112 1.86 -4.46 10.41
CA VAL A 112 1.94 -5.76 11.08
C VAL A 112 3.06 -6.58 10.43
N PRO A 113 4.22 -6.72 11.10
CA PRO A 113 5.33 -7.53 10.59
C PRO A 113 4.92 -8.97 10.34
N ASP A 114 5.40 -9.54 9.24
CA ASP A 114 5.28 -10.97 9.02
C ASP A 114 6.22 -11.72 9.98
N GLY A 115 5.72 -12.80 10.58
CA GLY A 115 6.50 -13.61 11.52
C GLY A 115 7.63 -14.39 10.82
N SER A 116 7.47 -14.64 9.53
CA SER A 116 8.35 -15.48 8.70
C SER A 116 9.43 -14.70 7.94
N GLY A 117 9.60 -13.40 8.20
CA GLY A 117 10.51 -12.55 7.43
C GLY A 117 9.95 -12.09 6.07
N GLY A 118 8.68 -12.39 5.78
CA GLY A 118 7.97 -11.86 4.61
C GLY A 118 7.66 -10.37 4.70
N ALA A 119 7.11 -9.82 3.60
CA ALA A 119 6.68 -8.43 3.53
C ALA A 119 5.63 -8.11 4.62
N PRO A 120 5.76 -6.98 5.34
CA PRO A 120 4.78 -6.59 6.35
C PRO A 120 3.39 -6.40 5.73
N ARG A 121 2.35 -6.71 6.49
CA ARG A 121 0.99 -6.34 6.12
C ARG A 121 0.67 -4.95 6.63
N VAL A 122 0.00 -4.15 5.81
CA VAL A 122 -0.45 -2.80 6.15
C VAL A 122 -1.97 -2.78 6.16
N HIS A 123 -2.54 -2.37 7.28
CA HIS A 123 -3.98 -2.18 7.45
C HIS A 123 -4.30 -0.69 7.45
N PHE A 124 -5.20 -0.24 6.59
CA PHE A 124 -5.60 1.16 6.51
C PHE A 124 -6.92 1.36 7.24
N HIS A 125 -7.00 2.42 8.03
CA HIS A 125 -8.17 2.71 8.83
C HIS A 125 -8.58 4.17 8.73
N LEU A 126 -9.90 4.40 8.68
CA LEU A 126 -10.52 5.70 8.87
C LEU A 126 -10.51 6.09 10.37
N PRO A 127 -10.70 7.38 10.71
CA PRO A 127 -10.88 7.82 12.10
C PRO A 127 -12.04 7.15 12.85
N THR A 128 -13.02 6.60 12.14
CA THR A 128 -14.12 5.81 12.72
C THR A 128 -13.64 4.46 13.29
N GLY A 129 -12.43 4.04 12.92
CA GLY A 129 -11.88 2.71 13.19
C GLY A 129 -12.28 1.67 12.16
N GLU A 130 -13.05 2.05 11.13
CA GLU A 130 -13.34 1.24 9.97
C GLU A 130 -12.06 0.94 9.19
N GLU A 131 -11.88 -0.32 8.79
CA GLU A 131 -10.75 -0.77 7.98
C GLU A 131 -11.16 -0.70 6.50
N VAL A 132 -10.33 -0.06 5.68
CA VAL A 132 -10.55 0.08 4.23
C VAL A 132 -9.48 -0.67 3.47
N GLU A 133 -9.81 -1.12 2.26
CA GLU A 133 -8.89 -1.91 1.44
C GLU A 133 -7.61 -1.15 1.14
N MET A 134 -7.70 0.05 0.56
CA MET A 134 -6.51 0.85 0.27
C MET A 134 -6.85 2.33 0.16
N CYS A 135 -5.96 3.16 0.71
CA CYS A 135 -5.93 4.57 0.42
C CYS A 135 -4.54 4.96 -0.06
N ALA A 136 -4.44 5.60 -1.24
CA ALA A 136 -3.15 5.81 -1.90
C ALA A 136 -2.17 6.64 -1.04
N HIS A 137 -2.63 7.72 -0.39
CA HIS A 137 -1.76 8.51 0.48
C HIS A 137 -1.32 7.72 1.70
N ALA A 138 -2.21 6.93 2.30
CA ALA A 138 -1.90 6.09 3.44
C ALA A 138 -0.87 5.00 3.09
N ALA A 139 -1.00 4.37 1.91
CA ALA A 139 -0.05 3.39 1.40
C ALA A 139 1.33 4.01 1.16
N MET A 140 1.39 5.18 0.52
CA MET A 140 2.65 5.92 0.34
C MET A 140 3.30 6.29 1.64
N GLY A 141 2.52 6.79 2.60
CA GLY A 141 3.08 7.21 3.87
C GLY A 141 3.55 6.05 4.73
N ALA A 142 2.84 4.93 4.72
CA ALA A 142 3.30 3.69 5.35
C ALA A 142 4.62 3.22 4.71
N ALA A 143 4.69 3.18 3.38
CA ALA A 143 5.89 2.75 2.65
C ALA A 143 7.11 3.63 2.95
N ALA A 144 6.96 4.95 2.99
CA ALA A 144 8.06 5.84 3.32
C ALA A 144 8.55 5.68 4.76
N VAL A 145 7.62 5.49 5.72
CA VAL A 145 7.97 5.24 7.13
C VAL A 145 8.68 3.89 7.28
N GLU A 146 8.28 2.87 6.53
CA GLU A 146 8.96 1.56 6.51
C GLU A 146 10.34 1.65 5.84
N GLY A 147 10.45 2.36 4.71
CA GLY A 147 11.69 2.50 3.93
C GLY A 147 12.81 3.24 4.68
N GLY A 148 12.43 4.11 5.62
CA GLY A 148 13.37 4.93 6.40
C GLY A 148 14.14 5.94 5.54
N CYS A 149 15.07 6.67 6.16
CA CYS A 149 15.97 7.59 5.46
C CYS A 149 17.12 6.81 4.79
N GLY A 150 17.57 7.25 3.61
CA GLY A 150 18.74 6.72 2.90
C GLY A 150 18.58 6.60 1.38
N ALA A 151 19.43 5.75 0.79
CA ALA A 151 19.42 5.45 -0.64
C ALA A 151 18.07 4.93 -1.12
N ALA A 152 17.83 4.99 -2.43
CA ALA A 152 16.63 4.46 -3.05
C ALA A 152 16.38 2.99 -2.64
N ARG A 153 15.16 2.68 -2.19
CA ARG A 153 14.77 1.37 -1.67
C ARG A 153 13.41 0.95 -2.23
N ILE A 154 13.27 -0.34 -2.49
CA ILE A 154 11.98 -0.96 -2.78
C ILE A 154 11.44 -1.53 -1.46
N VAL A 155 10.27 -1.06 -1.06
CA VAL A 155 9.58 -1.48 0.17
C VAL A 155 8.40 -2.38 -0.25
N PRO A 156 8.51 -3.71 -0.10
CA PRO A 156 7.38 -4.59 -0.32
C PRO A 156 6.42 -4.50 0.87
N PHE A 157 5.12 -4.51 0.60
CA PHE A 157 4.10 -4.60 1.64
C PHE A 157 2.86 -5.31 1.09
N ARG A 158 2.07 -5.90 1.98
CA ARG A 158 0.81 -6.56 1.61
C ARG A 158 -0.38 -5.77 2.10
N VAL A 159 -1.45 -5.81 1.32
CA VAL A 159 -2.73 -5.20 1.63
C VAL A 159 -3.81 -6.27 1.47
N GLY A 160 -4.90 -6.15 2.22
CA GLY A 160 -6.02 -7.08 2.17
C GLY A 160 -6.03 -8.13 3.29
N SER A 161 -6.92 -9.10 3.14
CA SER A 161 -7.17 -10.16 4.12
C SER A 161 -6.02 -11.19 4.19
N ASP A 162 -6.14 -12.20 5.05
CA ASP A 162 -5.19 -13.32 5.07
C ASP A 162 -5.28 -14.22 3.83
N GLU A 163 -6.44 -14.23 3.20
CA GLU A 163 -6.77 -15.06 2.05
C GLU A 163 -6.40 -14.34 0.73
N GLU A 164 -6.57 -13.02 0.68
CA GLU A 164 -6.21 -12.19 -0.47
C GLU A 164 -4.80 -11.60 -0.29
N ARG A 165 -3.83 -12.17 -1.01
CA ARG A 165 -2.44 -11.71 -0.97
C ARG A 165 -2.13 -10.80 -2.14
N SER A 166 -2.54 -9.54 -2.04
CA SER A 166 -2.03 -8.50 -2.93
C SER A 166 -0.70 -7.99 -2.39
N GLU A 167 0.41 -8.37 -3.03
CA GLU A 167 1.74 -7.83 -2.73
C GLU A 167 1.96 -6.55 -3.53
N HIS A 168 2.30 -5.46 -2.85
CA HIS A 168 2.58 -4.17 -3.47
C HIS A 168 4.02 -3.76 -3.22
N ARG A 169 4.57 -2.92 -4.09
CA ARG A 169 5.94 -2.42 -3.96
C ARG A 169 5.93 -0.90 -4.03
N ALA A 170 6.68 -0.28 -3.13
CA ALA A 170 6.90 1.16 -3.16
C ALA A 170 8.39 1.44 -3.37
N THR A 171 8.72 2.23 -4.38
CA THR A 171 10.07 2.76 -4.54
C THR A 171 10.15 4.08 -3.79
N VAL A 172 10.94 4.10 -2.70
CA VAL A 172 11.19 5.29 -1.88
C VAL A 172 12.58 5.82 -2.23
N VAL A 173 12.66 7.08 -2.65
CA VAL A 173 13.91 7.77 -2.99
C VAL A 173 14.01 9.03 -2.13
N GLU A 174 15.04 9.14 -1.30
CA GLU A 174 15.29 10.38 -0.58
C GLU A 174 16.09 11.36 -1.45
N ARG A 175 15.59 12.59 -1.58
CA ARG A 175 16.26 13.68 -2.28
C ARG A 175 16.16 14.94 -1.43
N ASN A 176 17.31 15.54 -1.10
CA ASN A 176 17.37 16.80 -0.36
C ASN A 176 16.64 16.77 1.00
N GLY A 177 16.59 15.60 1.66
CA GLY A 177 15.90 15.43 2.94
C GLY A 177 14.37 15.28 2.84
N ASP A 178 13.84 15.16 1.62
CA ASP A 178 12.46 14.80 1.34
C ASP A 178 12.40 13.39 0.73
N ALA A 179 11.44 12.58 1.18
CA ALA A 179 11.17 11.28 0.59
C ALA A 179 10.21 11.42 -0.61
N GLU A 180 10.69 11.07 -1.80
CA GLU A 180 9.89 10.86 -3.01
C GLU A 180 9.46 9.38 -3.05
N VAL A 181 8.16 9.12 -3.06
CA VAL A 181 7.61 7.76 -3.09
C VAL A 181 6.88 7.54 -4.40
N ALA A 182 7.28 6.51 -5.13
CA ALA A 182 6.52 5.97 -6.25
C ALA A 182 5.91 4.63 -5.82
N LEU A 183 4.59 4.48 -5.95
CA LEU A 183 3.92 3.20 -5.74
C LEU A 183 3.87 2.43 -7.06
N GLU A 184 4.32 1.19 -7.02
CA GLU A 184 4.13 0.20 -8.06
C GLU A 184 3.19 -0.88 -7.54
N PHE A 185 2.00 -0.92 -8.12
CA PHE A 185 1.02 -1.95 -7.82
C PHE A 185 1.29 -3.14 -8.73
N ALA A 186 2.14 -4.06 -8.28
CA ALA A 186 2.22 -5.37 -8.89
C ALA A 186 0.99 -6.17 -8.42
N PHE A 187 -0.02 -6.34 -9.26
CA PHE A 187 -1.03 -7.34 -8.93
C PHE A 187 -0.36 -8.70 -9.16
N VAL A 188 0.05 -9.37 -8.08
CA VAL A 188 0.45 -10.77 -8.15
C VAL A 188 -0.86 -11.55 -8.02
N PRO A 189 -1.47 -12.04 -9.13
CA PRO A 189 -2.67 -12.84 -9.02
C PRO A 189 -2.38 -14.01 -8.09
N SER A 190 -3.33 -14.32 -7.21
CA SER A 190 -3.19 -15.51 -6.37
C SER A 190 -2.98 -16.73 -7.27
N ALA A 191 -2.29 -17.78 -6.80
CA ALA A 191 -2.12 -19.02 -7.58
C ALA A 191 -3.49 -19.56 -8.09
N VAL A 192 -4.54 -19.36 -7.28
CA VAL A 192 -5.94 -19.71 -7.60
C VAL A 192 -6.52 -18.85 -8.72
N GLU A 193 -6.26 -17.54 -8.75
CA GLU A 193 -6.70 -16.65 -9.84
C GLU A 193 -5.90 -16.87 -11.11
N THR A 194 -4.64 -17.26 -10.99
CA THR A 194 -3.79 -17.62 -12.12
C THR A 194 -4.37 -18.83 -12.85
N ASP A 195 -4.82 -19.84 -12.09
CA ASP A 195 -5.50 -21.01 -12.65
C ASP A 195 -6.88 -20.66 -13.23
N ARG A 196 -7.67 -19.81 -12.56
CA ARG A 196 -8.97 -19.37 -13.09
C ARG A 196 -8.83 -18.57 -14.38
N HIS A 197 -7.84 -17.68 -14.45
CA HIS A 197 -7.54 -16.91 -15.66
C HIS A 197 -7.03 -17.82 -16.78
N ARG A 198 -6.13 -18.78 -16.46
CA ARG A 198 -5.65 -19.78 -17.41
C ARG A 198 -6.79 -20.66 -17.95
N ASN A 199 -7.73 -21.06 -17.10
CA ASN A 199 -8.90 -21.84 -17.49
C ASN A 199 -9.88 -21.03 -18.36
N LEU A 200 -10.04 -19.73 -18.09
CA LEU A 200 -10.86 -18.84 -18.92
C LEU A 200 -10.22 -18.60 -20.31
N VAL A 201 -8.91 -18.41 -20.37
CA VAL A 201 -8.18 -18.28 -21.63
C VAL A 201 -8.27 -19.58 -22.44
N ALA A 202 -8.04 -20.73 -21.81
CA ALA A 202 -8.19 -22.04 -22.45
C ALA A 202 -9.62 -22.30 -22.95
N ALA A 203 -10.65 -21.91 -22.17
CA ALA A 203 -12.04 -22.02 -22.59
C ALA A 203 -12.36 -21.11 -23.78
N HIS A 204 -11.82 -19.89 -23.81
CA HIS A 204 -12.01 -18.98 -24.95
C HIS A 204 -11.32 -19.48 -26.22
N GLU A 205 -10.12 -20.05 -26.12
CA GLU A 205 -9.42 -20.67 -27.24
C GLU A 205 -10.21 -21.87 -27.79
N LEU A 206 -10.72 -22.73 -26.91
CA LEU A 206 -11.59 -23.86 -27.31
C LEU A 206 -12.88 -23.38 -28.00
N LEU A 207 -13.54 -22.35 -27.47
CA LEU A 207 -14.73 -21.77 -28.10
C LEU A 207 -14.42 -21.11 -29.46
N SER A 208 -13.20 -20.61 -29.64
CA SER A 208 -12.77 -20.04 -30.92
C SER A 208 -12.49 -21.13 -31.96
N LEU A 209 -12.02 -22.30 -31.53
CA LEU A 209 -11.84 -23.49 -32.38
C LEU A 209 -13.17 -24.18 -32.72
N LEU A 210 -14.17 -24.04 -31.85
CA LEU A 210 -15.52 -24.60 -32.05
C LEU A 210 -16.45 -23.69 -32.86
N ARG A 211 -15.97 -22.54 -33.36
CA ARG A 211 -16.69 -21.77 -34.38
C ARG A 211 -16.72 -22.59 -35.67
N LEU A 212 -17.77 -23.39 -35.81
CA LEU A 212 -18.10 -24.06 -37.06
C LEU A 212 -18.17 -22.98 -38.15
N PRO A 213 -17.63 -23.26 -39.35
CA PRO A 213 -17.77 -22.35 -40.47
C PRO A 213 -19.26 -22.05 -40.70
N PRO A 214 -19.61 -20.82 -41.10
CA PRO A 214 -20.99 -20.51 -41.42
C PRO A 214 -21.50 -21.53 -42.44
N SER A 215 -22.59 -22.21 -42.09
CA SER A 215 -23.27 -23.12 -43.01
C SER A 215 -23.91 -22.25 -44.10
N ASP A 216 -23.34 -22.30 -45.31
CA ASP A 216 -23.93 -21.67 -46.48
C ASP A 216 -25.26 -22.38 -46.79
N VAL A 217 -26.37 -21.74 -46.38
CA VAL A 217 -27.75 -22.09 -46.75
C VAL A 217 -28.40 -20.87 -47.37
#